data_AF-A0AA88RT91-F1
#
_entry.id   AF-A0AA88RT91-F1
#
_cell.length_a   1.000
_cell.length_b   1.000
_cell.length_c   1.000
_cell.angle_alpha   90.00
_cell.angle_beta   90.00
_cell.angle_gamma   90.00
#
_symmetry.space_group_name_H-M   'P 1'
#
loop_
_entity.id
_entity.type
_entity.pdbx_description
1 polymer ?
#
loop_
_entity_poly.entity_id
_entity_poly.type
_entity_poly.pdbx_seq_one_letter_code
_entity_poly.pdbx_strand_id
1 'polypeptide(L)'
;MGGSASVPQKSIHEFTVKDYKNQDVDLSIYRGKVLLVVNILAFPCNQFLKQEPGTDQEAHEFACTRYKAEYPIFKKIRCNGPDAAPVYKFLKASKGGYFGPSIKWNFTKFLVDKEGQVIRRYGTSTAPLAIEADIQKALG
;
A
#
# COMPACT_ATOMS: atom_id res chain seq x y z
N MET A 1 20.34 9.67 19.67
CA MET A 1 19.48 10.81 20.01
C MET A 1 19.66 11.87 18.92
N GLY A 2 18.81 11.86 17.89
CA GLY A 2 18.85 12.86 16.82
C GLY A 2 18.00 14.05 17.24
N GLY A 3 18.65 15.16 17.61
CA GLY A 3 17.94 16.41 17.85
C GLY A 3 17.20 16.83 16.59
N SER A 4 15.89 17.02 16.70
CA SER A 4 15.09 17.64 15.63
C SER A 4 15.60 19.06 15.46
N ALA A 5 16.28 19.33 14.34
CA ALA A 5 16.55 20.68 13.91
C ALA A 5 15.19 21.37 13.73
N SER A 6 14.99 22.53 14.37
CA SER A 6 13.77 23.31 14.22
C SER A 6 13.61 23.75 12.78
N VAL A 7 12.58 23.25 12.10
CA VAL A 7 12.26 23.62 10.73
C VAL A 7 11.40 24.90 10.79
N PRO A 8 11.80 26.02 10.16
CA PRO A 8 11.11 27.31 10.30
C PRO A 8 9.72 27.34 9.63
N GLN A 9 9.45 26.43 8.69
CA GLN A 9 8.19 26.33 7.96
C GLN A 9 7.05 25.89 8.87
N LYS A 10 5.87 26.49 8.69
CA LYS A 10 4.68 26.23 9.52
C LYS A 10 3.64 25.35 8.83
N SER A 11 3.80 25.10 7.54
CA SER A 11 2.87 24.32 6.73
C SER A 11 3.61 23.45 5.72
N ILE A 12 3.05 22.26 5.41
CA ILE A 12 3.55 21.42 4.31
C ILE A 12 3.51 22.15 2.95
N HIS A 13 2.63 23.14 2.80
CA HIS A 13 2.51 23.96 1.59
C HIS A 13 3.69 24.94 1.37
N GLU A 14 4.65 24.99 2.28
CA GLU A 14 5.86 25.82 2.18
C GLU A 14 7.08 25.00 1.70
N PHE A 15 6.90 23.72 1.41
CA PHE A 15 7.97 22.83 0.98
C PHE A 15 7.88 22.51 -0.51
N THR A 16 9.06 22.48 -1.13
CA THR A 16 9.30 21.83 -2.42
C THR A 16 10.15 20.61 -2.16
N VAL A 17 9.69 19.44 -2.63
CA VAL A 17 10.38 18.16 -2.46
C VAL A 17 10.70 17.57 -3.83
N LYS A 18 11.66 16.65 -3.87
CA LYS A 18 11.93 15.87 -5.08
C LYS A 18 11.02 14.65 -5.15
N ASP A 19 10.40 14.42 -6.30
CA ASP A 19 9.73 13.16 -6.60
C ASP A 19 10.75 12.03 -6.88
N TYR A 20 10.27 10.82 -7.15
CA TYR A 20 11.12 9.67 -7.46
C TYR A 20 11.94 9.82 -8.75
N LYS A 21 11.61 10.78 -9.61
CA LYS A 21 12.34 11.14 -10.83
C LYS A 21 13.29 12.32 -10.61
N ASN A 22 13.50 12.74 -9.37
CA ASN A 22 14.29 13.91 -8.98
C ASN A 22 13.74 15.26 -9.46
N GLN A 23 12.47 15.32 -9.86
CA GLN A 23 11.79 16.55 -10.26
C GLN A 23 11.24 17.27 -9.04
N ASP A 24 11.32 18.59 -9.05
CA ASP A 24 10.83 19.42 -7.94
C ASP A 24 9.30 19.50 -7.97
N VAL A 25 8.67 19.22 -6.82
CA VAL A 25 7.22 19.28 -6.61
C VAL A 25 6.94 20.24 -5.47
N ASP A 26 6.28 21.35 -5.78
CA ASP A 26 5.76 22.30 -4.79
C ASP A 26 4.50 21.69 -4.14
N LEU A 27 4.54 21.47 -2.82
CA LEU A 27 3.44 20.87 -2.08
C LEU A 27 2.28 21.84 -1.85
N SER A 28 2.39 23.11 -2.25
CA SER A 28 1.28 24.08 -2.26
C SER A 28 0.10 23.64 -3.13
N ILE A 29 0.30 22.71 -4.08
CA ILE A 29 -0.74 22.06 -4.90
C ILE A 29 -1.81 21.33 -4.07
N TYR A 30 -1.54 21.09 -2.79
CA TYR A 30 -2.45 20.43 -1.86
C TYR A 30 -3.24 21.41 -0.98
N ARG A 31 -3.11 22.72 -1.17
CA ARG A 31 -3.92 23.71 -0.43
C ARG A 31 -5.41 23.41 -0.57
N GLY A 32 -6.11 23.42 0.57
CA GLY A 32 -7.54 23.11 0.66
C GLY A 32 -7.87 21.62 0.62
N LYS A 33 -6.87 20.72 0.56
CA LYS A 33 -7.06 19.27 0.64
C LYS A 33 -6.56 18.74 1.98
N VAL A 34 -7.26 17.72 2.49
CA VAL A 34 -6.74 16.89 3.58
C VAL A 34 -5.67 15.97 3.02
N LEU A 35 -4.57 15.82 3.74
CA LEU A 35 -3.45 14.95 3.35
C LEU A 35 -3.28 13.82 4.36
N LEU A 36 -3.00 12.63 3.84
CA LEU A 36 -2.70 11.44 4.62
C LEU A 36 -1.47 10.76 4.00
N VAL A 37 -0.41 10.59 4.79
CA VAL A 37 0.81 9.88 4.38
C VAL A 37 0.75 8.46 4.91
N VAL A 38 0.83 7.47 4.02
CA VAL A 38 0.74 6.03 4.35
C VAL A 38 1.83 5.23 3.67
N ASN A 39 2.24 4.13 4.32
CA ASN A 39 3.12 3.14 3.73
C ASN A 39 2.32 2.01 3.09
N ILE A 40 2.64 1.67 1.83
CA ILE A 40 1.97 0.62 1.07
C ILE A 40 2.99 -0.48 0.76
N LEU A 41 2.59 -1.75 0.95
CA LEU A 41 3.37 -2.92 0.56
C LEU A 41 2.61 -3.66 -0.55
N ALA A 42 3.23 -3.81 -1.73
CA ALA A 42 2.59 -4.44 -2.88
C ALA A 42 3.24 -5.80 -3.21
N PHE A 43 2.41 -6.84 -3.26
CA PHE A 43 2.84 -8.22 -3.50
C PHE A 43 2.23 -8.75 -4.80
N PRO A 44 2.98 -8.76 -5.91
CA PRO A 44 2.54 -9.36 -7.16
C PRO A 44 2.18 -10.85 -6.99
N CYS A 45 1.15 -11.31 -7.71
CA CYS A 45 0.66 -12.69 -7.63
C CYS A 45 -0.05 -13.10 -8.91
N ASN A 46 0.25 -14.30 -9.41
CA ASN A 46 -0.31 -14.80 -10.68
C ASN A 46 -1.48 -15.79 -10.53
N GLN A 47 -2.04 -15.94 -9.33
CA GLN A 47 -3.05 -16.98 -9.05
C GLN A 47 -4.45 -16.64 -9.58
N PHE A 48 -4.69 -15.41 -10.02
CA PHE A 48 -6.01 -14.90 -10.39
C PHE A 48 -6.09 -14.67 -11.90
N LEU A 49 -6.60 -15.66 -12.63
CA LEU A 49 -6.66 -15.73 -14.10
C LEU A 49 -5.33 -15.40 -14.81
N LYS A 50 -4.20 -15.74 -14.17
CA LYS A 50 -2.86 -15.51 -14.70
C LYS A 50 -2.61 -14.05 -15.17
N GLN A 51 -3.19 -13.06 -14.48
CA GLN A 51 -3.09 -11.64 -14.84
C GLN A 51 -1.71 -11.01 -14.58
N GLU A 52 -0.79 -11.76 -13.97
CA GLU A 52 0.58 -11.33 -13.71
C GLU A 52 1.55 -12.42 -14.23
N PRO A 53 1.63 -12.68 -15.55
CA PRO A 53 2.31 -13.87 -16.07
C PRO A 53 3.84 -13.78 -16.11
N GLY A 54 4.40 -12.56 -16.09
CA GLY A 54 5.84 -12.32 -16.26
C GLY A 54 6.72 -12.75 -15.08
N THR A 55 7.98 -12.37 -15.12
CA THR A 55 8.97 -12.55 -14.05
C THR A 55 8.78 -11.54 -12.92
N ASP A 56 9.53 -11.68 -11.82
CA ASP A 56 9.57 -10.68 -10.73
C ASP A 56 9.96 -9.29 -11.26
N GLN A 57 10.95 -9.25 -12.16
CA GLN A 57 11.46 -8.03 -12.78
C GLN A 57 10.39 -7.36 -13.65
N GLU A 58 9.72 -8.13 -14.51
CA GLU A 58 8.65 -7.62 -15.38
C GLU A 58 7.44 -7.13 -14.56
N ALA A 59 7.09 -7.81 -13.47
CA ALA A 59 6.01 -7.37 -12.58
C ALA A 59 6.35 -6.02 -11.90
N HIS A 60 7.59 -5.86 -11.45
CA HIS A 60 8.08 -4.60 -10.90
C HIS A 60 8.04 -3.48 -11.95
N GLU A 61 8.62 -3.72 -13.13
CA GLU A 61 8.64 -2.76 -14.23
C GLU A 61 7.23 -2.37 -14.67
N PHE A 62 6.33 -3.35 -14.78
CA PHE A 62 4.93 -3.11 -15.10
C PHE A 62 4.26 -2.21 -14.06
N ALA A 63 4.39 -2.51 -12.77
CA ALA A 63 3.82 -1.68 -11.70
C ALA A 63 4.35 -0.23 -11.72
N CYS A 64 5.66 -0.05 -11.85
CA CYS A 64 6.29 1.27 -11.85
C CYS A 64 6.04 2.08 -13.12
N THR A 65 5.92 1.43 -14.29
CA THR A 65 5.70 2.12 -15.56
C THR A 65 4.21 2.35 -15.84
N ARG A 66 3.39 1.31 -15.76
CA ARG A 66 1.98 1.35 -16.14
C ARG A 66 1.11 2.06 -15.11
N TYR A 67 1.43 1.86 -13.83
CA TYR A 67 0.65 2.40 -12.71
C TYR A 67 1.38 3.49 -11.93
N LYS A 68 2.63 3.81 -12.31
CA LYS A 68 3.44 4.81 -11.61
C LYS A 68 3.48 4.53 -10.11
N ALA A 69 3.63 3.25 -9.74
CA ALA A 69 3.73 2.86 -8.35
C ALA A 69 5.02 3.44 -7.75
N GLU A 70 4.88 4.19 -6.66
CA GLU A 70 5.97 4.85 -5.92
C GLU A 70 6.22 4.18 -4.55
N TYR A 71 5.58 3.04 -4.31
CA TYR A 71 5.71 2.22 -3.11
C TYR A 71 6.44 0.89 -3.40
N PRO A 72 7.04 0.25 -2.39
CA PRO A 72 7.75 -1.02 -2.58
C PRO A 72 6.91 -2.10 -3.27
N ILE A 73 7.41 -2.58 -4.41
CA ILE A 73 6.93 -3.77 -5.10
C ILE A 73 7.86 -4.93 -4.74
N PHE A 74 7.32 -5.95 -4.07
CA PHE A 74 8.09 -7.12 -3.65
C PHE A 74 8.15 -8.18 -4.76
N LYS A 75 8.98 -9.22 -4.56
CA LYS A 75 8.96 -10.42 -5.40
C LYS A 75 7.57 -11.05 -5.45
N LYS A 76 7.28 -11.76 -6.54
CA LYS A 76 6.01 -12.46 -6.69
C LYS A 76 5.85 -13.51 -5.62
N ILE A 77 4.62 -13.67 -5.16
CA ILE A 77 4.27 -14.67 -4.15
C ILE A 77 3.02 -15.43 -4.54
N ARG A 78 2.71 -16.45 -3.74
CA ARG A 78 1.37 -17.05 -3.70
C ARG A 78 0.61 -16.51 -2.50
N CYS A 79 -0.62 -16.09 -2.74
CA CYS A 79 -1.55 -15.64 -1.70
C CYS A 79 -2.39 -16.81 -1.15
N ASN A 80 -2.60 -17.86 -1.94
CA ASN A 80 -3.46 -19.00 -1.64
C ASN A 80 -2.76 -20.37 -1.81
N GLY A 81 -3.36 -21.40 -1.22
CA GLY A 81 -2.87 -22.78 -1.27
C GLY A 81 -1.81 -23.10 -0.21
N PRO A 82 -1.29 -24.35 -0.20
CA PRO A 82 -0.26 -24.81 0.74
C PRO A 82 1.01 -23.96 0.71
N ASP A 83 1.40 -23.54 -0.50
CA ASP A 83 2.61 -22.75 -0.76
C ASP A 83 2.38 -21.23 -0.63
N ALA A 84 1.26 -20.82 -0.02
CA ALA A 84 1.04 -19.39 0.25
C ALA A 84 2.18 -18.84 1.12
N ALA A 85 2.66 -17.65 0.77
CA ALA A 85 3.70 -16.97 1.52
C ALA A 85 3.28 -16.81 2.99
N PRO A 86 4.19 -16.94 3.97
CA PRO A 86 3.87 -16.84 5.40
C PRO A 86 3.11 -15.57 5.76
N VAL A 87 3.48 -14.43 5.18
CA VAL A 87 2.77 -13.15 5.39
C VAL A 87 1.30 -13.24 4.95
N TYR A 88 0.99 -13.88 3.83
CA TYR A 88 -0.41 -14.05 3.39
C TYR A 88 -1.17 -15.12 4.18
N LYS A 89 -0.48 -16.12 4.73
CA LYS A 89 -1.10 -17.04 5.70
C LYS A 89 -1.55 -16.26 6.94
N PHE A 90 -0.66 -15.42 7.49
CA PHE A 90 -0.96 -14.53 8.62
C PHE A 90 -2.12 -13.56 8.31
N LEU A 91 -2.01 -12.77 7.23
CA LEU A 91 -3.03 -11.76 6.88
C LEU A 91 -4.44 -12.37 6.75
N LYS A 92 -4.55 -13.51 6.06
CA LYS A 92 -5.83 -14.21 5.87
C LYS A 92 -6.39 -14.82 7.15
N ALA A 93 -5.52 -15.30 8.05
CA ALA A 93 -5.92 -15.85 9.33
C ALA A 93 -6.40 -14.74 10.29
N SER A 94 -5.71 -13.60 10.30
CA SER A 94 -6.05 -12.45 11.15
C SER A 94 -7.36 -11.78 10.72
N LYS A 95 -7.59 -11.62 9.40
CA LYS A 95 -8.85 -11.12 8.85
C LYS A 95 -9.28 -11.92 7.62
N GLY A 96 -10.23 -12.83 7.83
CA GLY A 96 -10.89 -13.59 6.77
C GLY A 96 -11.80 -12.73 5.88
N GLY A 97 -12.21 -13.28 4.74
CA GLY A 97 -13.30 -12.72 3.94
C GLY A 97 -14.63 -13.36 4.30
N TYR A 98 -15.72 -12.81 3.78
CA TYR A 98 -17.08 -13.30 4.04
C TYR A 98 -17.26 -14.79 3.69
N PHE A 99 -16.60 -15.26 2.62
CA PHE A 99 -16.60 -16.66 2.18
C PHE A 99 -15.30 -17.38 2.50
N GLY A 100 -14.78 -17.18 3.71
CA GLY A 100 -13.57 -17.81 4.23
C GLY A 100 -12.27 -17.03 4.00
N PRO A 101 -11.13 -17.59 4.43
CA PRO A 101 -9.86 -16.87 4.51
C PRO A 101 -9.23 -16.60 3.14
N SER A 102 -9.49 -17.43 2.12
CA SER A 102 -8.86 -17.32 0.80
C SER A 102 -9.01 -15.93 0.16
N ILE A 103 -7.93 -15.45 -0.46
CA ILE A 103 -7.98 -14.26 -1.33
C ILE A 103 -8.82 -14.62 -2.55
N LYS A 104 -9.82 -13.81 -2.87
CA LYS A 104 -10.75 -14.12 -3.96
C LYS A 104 -10.27 -13.58 -5.30
N TRP A 105 -9.57 -12.45 -5.28
CA TRP A 105 -9.14 -11.78 -6.50
C TRP A 105 -7.98 -10.79 -6.25
N ASN A 106 -7.40 -10.28 -7.33
CA ASN A 106 -6.42 -9.20 -7.35
C ASN A 106 -6.91 -7.97 -6.56
N PHE A 107 -5.97 -7.19 -6.02
CA PHE A 107 -6.25 -5.97 -5.26
C PHE A 107 -7.13 -6.17 -4.01
N THR A 108 -7.04 -7.33 -3.34
CA THR A 108 -7.50 -7.43 -1.93
C THR A 108 -6.53 -6.64 -1.06
N LYS A 109 -7.04 -5.80 -0.14
CA LYS A 109 -6.22 -4.96 0.74
C LYS A 109 -6.35 -5.37 2.19
N PHE A 110 -5.29 -5.15 2.97
CA PHE A 110 -5.29 -5.31 4.42
C PHE A 110 -4.79 -4.01 5.05
N LEU A 111 -5.44 -3.57 6.12
CA LEU A 111 -4.96 -2.47 6.95
C LEU A 111 -4.32 -3.07 8.20
N VAL A 112 -3.08 -2.66 8.42
CA VAL A 112 -2.25 -3.08 9.56
C VAL A 112 -1.96 -1.83 10.39
N ASP A 113 -2.16 -1.90 11.70
CA ASP A 113 -1.89 -0.78 12.61
C ASP A 113 -0.39 -0.64 12.91
N LYS A 114 -0.03 0.39 13.70
CA LYS A 114 1.36 0.71 14.04
C LYS A 114 2.02 -0.33 14.95
N GLU A 115 1.22 -1.17 15.62
CA GLU A 115 1.65 -2.31 16.42
C GLU A 115 1.81 -3.59 15.57
N GLY A 116 1.48 -3.56 14.27
CA GLY A 116 1.61 -4.69 13.37
C GLY A 116 0.40 -5.62 13.33
N GLN A 117 -0.73 -5.24 13.93
CA GLN A 117 -1.95 -6.05 13.95
C GLN A 117 -2.82 -5.76 12.73
N VAL A 118 -3.40 -6.82 12.15
CA VAL A 118 -4.31 -6.69 11.00
C VAL A 118 -5.69 -6.29 11.50
N ILE A 119 -6.06 -5.03 11.33
CA ILE A 119 -7.31 -4.48 11.86
C ILE A 119 -8.48 -4.60 10.89
N ARG A 120 -8.22 -4.61 9.56
CA ARG A 120 -9.28 -4.76 8.55
C ARG A 120 -8.79 -5.37 7.24
N ARG A 121 -9.73 -5.96 6.50
CA ARG A 121 -9.55 -6.49 5.13
C ARG A 121 -10.60 -5.90 4.21
N TYR A 122 -10.19 -5.53 2.99
CA TYR A 122 -11.05 -4.91 1.98
C TYR A 122 -11.02 -5.72 0.69
N GLY A 123 -12.18 -5.81 0.04
CA GLY A 123 -12.31 -6.50 -1.24
C GLY A 123 -11.68 -5.73 -2.40
N THR A 124 -11.60 -6.38 -3.56
CA THR A 124 -11.12 -5.79 -4.80
C THR A 124 -11.84 -4.49 -5.16
N SER A 125 -13.16 -4.45 -5.02
CA SER A 125 -14.02 -3.32 -5.39
C SER A 125 -13.94 -2.14 -4.42
N THR A 126 -13.34 -2.31 -3.23
CA THR A 126 -13.16 -1.18 -2.31
C THR A 126 -12.09 -0.24 -2.87
N ALA A 127 -12.51 0.99 -3.18
CA ALA A 127 -11.63 2.05 -3.61
C ALA A 127 -10.69 2.48 -2.46
N PRO A 128 -9.41 2.81 -2.72
CA PRO A 128 -8.48 3.24 -1.68
C PRO A 128 -8.99 4.41 -0.84
N LEU A 129 -9.65 5.39 -1.45
CA LEU A 129 -10.17 6.56 -0.73
C LEU A 129 -11.27 6.19 0.29
N ALA A 130 -12.04 5.14 0.04
CA ALA A 130 -13.04 4.64 1.00
C ALA A 130 -12.40 4.01 2.25
N ILE A 131 -11.08 3.81 2.27
CA ILE A 131 -10.32 3.27 3.40
C ILE A 131 -9.82 4.40 4.33
N GLU A 132 -9.91 5.67 3.91
CA GLU A 132 -9.35 6.82 4.63
C GLU A 132 -9.83 6.90 6.09
N ALA A 133 -11.14 6.81 6.33
CA ALA A 133 -11.70 6.88 7.68
C ALA A 133 -11.17 5.79 8.61
N ASP A 134 -10.93 4.59 8.07
CA ASP A 134 -10.36 3.48 8.84
C ASP A 134 -8.87 3.69 9.13
N ILE A 135 -8.12 4.30 8.21
CA ILE A 135 -6.73 4.68 8.45
C ILE A 135 -6.63 5.78 9.51
N GLN A 136 -7.46 6.82 9.42
CA GLN A 136 -7.51 7.89 10.41
C GLN A 136 -7.77 7.31 11.81
N LYS A 137 -8.76 6.40 11.93
CA LYS A 137 -9.05 5.70 13.19
C LYS A 137 -7.87 4.87 13.70
N ALA A 138 -7.07 4.28 12.82
CA ALA A 138 -5.90 3.49 13.19
C ALA A 138 -4.72 4.31 13.71
N LEU A 139 -4.66 5.61 13.36
CA LEU A 139 -3.61 6.52 13.79
C LEU A 139 -3.83 7.06 15.21
N GLY A 140 -5.09 7.12 15.67
CA GLY A 140 -5.49 7.64 16.98
C GLY A 140 -6.26 8.93 16.82
#